data_AF-A0A1K1SMI0-F1
#
_entry.id   AF-A0A1K1SMI0-F1
#
_cell.length_a   1.000
_cell.length_b   1.000
_cell.length_c   1.000
_cell.angle_alpha   90.00
_cell.angle_beta   90.00
_cell.angle_gamma   90.00
#
_symmetry.space_group_name_H-M   'P 1'
#
loop_
_entity.id
_entity.type
_entity.pdbx_description
1 polymer ?
#
loop_
_entity_poly.entity_id
_entity_poly.type
_entity_poly.pdbx_seq_one_letter_code
_entity_poly.pdbx_strand_id
1 'polypeptide(L)' 'MIKKSAQLIVLAGIGIMLSAACTTVKEYQKNRLNDGEMTLGNRKVEKTELSFESYREGASGANGAKSGGGCGCN' A
#
# COMPACT_ATOMS: atom_id res chain seq x y z
N MET A 1 4.90 7.16 -39.98
CA MET A 1 4.46 5.91 -39.34
C MET A 1 5.55 5.30 -38.46
N ILE A 2 6.79 5.17 -38.97
CA ILE A 2 7.96 4.63 -38.24
C ILE A 2 8.22 5.27 -36.86
N LYS A 3 8.06 6.60 -36.70
CA LYS A 3 8.26 7.28 -35.42
C LYS A 3 7.26 6.86 -34.33
N LYS A 4 6.00 6.62 -34.68
CA LYS A 4 4.96 6.18 -33.72
C LYS A 4 5.18 4.72 -33.30
N SER A 5 5.60 3.88 -34.24
CA SER A 5 5.98 2.48 -33.99
C SER A 5 7.19 2.39 -33.05
N ALA A 6 8.22 3.21 -33.28
CA ALA A 6 9.39 3.29 -32.41
C ALA A 6 9.02 3.78 -30.99
N GLN A 7 8.12 4.77 -30.88
CA GLN A 7 7.65 5.29 -29.60
C GLN A 7 6.86 4.24 -28.79
N LEU A 8 6.05 3.42 -29.47
CA LEU A 8 5.34 2.29 -28.86
C LEU A 8 6.29 1.19 -28.36
N ILE A 9 7.35 0.88 -29.10
CA ILE A 9 8.36 -0.11 -28.70
C ILE A 9 9.12 0.36 -27.46
N VAL A 10 9.47 1.65 -27.38
CA VAL A 10 10.13 2.23 -26.20
C VAL A 10 9.22 2.17 -24.97
N LEU A 11 7.93 2.52 -25.11
CA LEU A 11 6.97 2.47 -24.00
C LEU A 11 6.76 1.04 -23.49
N ALA A 12 6.65 0.07 -24.39
CA ALA A 12 6.53 -1.34 -24.04
C ALA A 12 7.79 -1.88 -23.35
N GLY A 13 8.98 -1.47 -23.81
CA GLY A 13 10.25 -1.82 -23.18
C GLY A 13 10.36 -1.30 -21.75
N ILE A 14 9.92 -0.06 -21.48
CA ILE A 14 9.88 0.49 -20.12
C ILE A 14 8.95 -0.33 -19.23
N GLY A 15 7.75 -0.69 -19.71
CA GLY A 15 6.79 -1.49 -18.93
C GLY A 15 7.33 -2.85 -18.49
N ILE A 16 8.12 -3.52 -19.35
CA ILE A 16 8.75 -4.81 -19.03
C ILE A 16 9.85 -4.67 -17.97
N MET A 17 10.62 -3.57 -18.00
CA MET A 17 11.67 -3.34 -17.02
C MET A 17 11.12 -3.07 -15.62
N LEU A 18 9.95 -2.41 -15.52
CA LEU A 18 9.30 -2.16 -14.23
C LEU A 18 8.73 -3.42 -13.59
N SER A 19 8.21 -4.38 -14.38
CA SER A 19 7.65 -5.62 -13.83
C SER A 19 8.71 -6.59 -13.32
N ALA A 20 9.95 -6.48 -13.77
CA ALA A 20 11.08 -7.29 -13.28
C ALA A 20 11.53 -6.97 -11.85
N ALA A 21 11.08 -5.86 -11.25
CA ALA A 21 11.47 -5.45 -9.90
C ALA A 21 10.69 -6.20 -8.79
N CYS A 22 9.60 -6.90 -9.10
CA CYS A 22 8.77 -7.59 -8.11
C CYS A 22 9.26 -9.03 -7.92
N THR A 23 9.61 -9.41 -6.69
CA THR A 23 10.09 -10.77 -6.37
C THR A 23 9.29 -11.38 -5.23
N THR A 24 9.12 -12.71 -5.26
CA THR A 24 8.43 -13.43 -4.19
C THR A 24 9.37 -13.61 -3.00
N VAL A 25 8.92 -13.18 -1.82
CA VAL A 25 9.67 -13.29 -0.57
C VAL A 25 9.25 -14.57 0.16
N LYS A 26 10.23 -15.36 0.60
CA LYS A 26 9.97 -16.57 1.40
C LYS A 26 9.41 -16.19 2.77
N GLU A 27 8.50 -16.99 3.32
CA GLU A 27 7.74 -16.65 4.55
C GLU A 27 8.64 -16.22 5.71
N TYR A 28 9.76 -16.92 5.95
CA TYR A 28 10.69 -16.61 7.04
C TYR A 28 11.47 -15.30 6.83
N GLN A 29 11.58 -14.80 5.60
CA GLN A 29 12.21 -13.51 5.29
C GLN A 29 11.25 -12.35 5.53
N LYS A 30 9.93 -12.60 5.51
CA LYS A 30 8.91 -11.57 5.77
C LYS A 30 9.06 -10.98 7.18
N ASN A 31 9.51 -11.76 8.16
CA ASN A 31 9.78 -11.23 9.51
C ASN A 31 10.86 -10.12 9.54
N ARG A 32 11.74 -10.05 8.55
CA ARG A 32 12.74 -8.97 8.42
C ARG A 32 12.23 -7.76 7.64
N LEU A 33 11.13 -7.92 6.92
CA LEU A 33 10.47 -6.87 6.14
C LEU A 33 9.30 -6.25 6.91
N ASN A 34 8.67 -7.04 7.79
CA ASN A 34 7.60 -6.62 8.68
C ASN A 34 8.12 -5.61 9.71
N ASP A 35 8.00 -4.32 9.38
CA ASP A 35 8.14 -3.23 10.33
C ASP A 35 6.96 -3.25 11.32
N GLY A 36 7.20 -2.83 12.56
CA GLY A 36 6.15 -2.63 13.56
C GLY A 36 5.15 -1.54 13.18
N GLU A 37 5.49 -0.67 12.22
CA GLU A 37 4.55 0.29 11.61
C GLU A 37 3.59 -0.37 10.59
N MET A 38 3.93 -1.53 10.02
CA MET A 38 3.10 -2.20 9.01
C MET A 38 1.96 -3.04 9.62
N THR A 39 1.80 -3.03 10.94
CA THR A 39 0.65 -3.67 11.58
C THR A 39 -0.63 -2.93 11.20
N LEU A 40 -1.60 -3.61 10.58
CA LEU A 40 -2.91 -3.06 10.24
C LEU A 40 -3.76 -2.83 11.50
N GLY A 41 -3.36 -1.86 12.33
CA GLY A 41 -4.08 -1.48 13.53
C GLY A 41 -3.41 -0.32 14.24
N ASN A 42 -4.24 0.55 14.83
CA ASN A 42 -3.74 1.74 15.49
C ASN A 42 -2.95 1.47 16.76
N ARG A 43 -1.89 2.24 16.91
CA ARG A 43 -1.19 2.38 18.18
C ARG A 43 -2.10 2.98 19.23
N LYS A 44 -1.80 2.75 20.51
CA LYS A 44 -2.59 3.29 21.62
C LYS A 44 -2.70 4.81 21.58
N VAL A 45 -1.63 5.49 21.14
CA VAL A 45 -1.58 6.95 21.03
C VAL A 45 -2.39 7.49 19.84
N GLU A 46 -2.41 6.78 18.72
CA GLU A 46 -3.13 7.20 17.49
C GLU A 46 -4.65 7.11 17.64
N LYS A 47 -5.17 6.34 18.60
CA LYS A 47 -6.62 6.20 18.82
C LYS A 47 -7.27 7.54 19.18
N THR A 48 -6.59 8.39 19.94
CA THR A 48 -7.13 9.71 20.33
C THR A 48 -7.08 10.69 19.17
N GLU A 49 -6.01 10.66 18.38
CA GLU A 49 -5.83 11.50 17.19
C GLU A 49 -6.88 11.16 16.14
N LEU A 50 -7.06 9.87 15.84
CA LEU A 50 -8.07 9.40 14.91
C LEU A 50 -9.50 9.63 15.39
N SER A 51 -9.74 9.64 16.70
CA SER A 51 -11.06 9.99 17.23
C SER A 51 -11.39 11.46 16.96
N PHE A 52 -10.40 12.34 17.07
CA PHE A 52 -10.53 13.75 16.73
C PHE A 52 -10.72 13.98 15.23
N GLU A 53 -9.92 13.31 14.39
CA GLU A 53 -10.06 13.39 12.92
C GLU A 53 -11.37 12.79 12.44
N SER A 54 -11.77 11.62 12.95
CA SER A 54 -13.05 10.98 12.60
C SER A 54 -14.24 11.84 13.01
N TYR A 55 -14.12 12.58 14.12
CA TYR A 55 -15.16 13.51 14.56
C TYR A 55 -15.28 14.73 13.65
N ARG A 56 -14.16 15.24 13.14
CA ARG A 56 -14.13 16.46 12.30
C ARG A 56 -14.35 16.20 10.82
N GLU A 57 -13.78 15.11 10.29
CA GLU A 57 -13.66 14.81 8.86
C GLU A 57 -14.44 13.55 8.45
N GLY A 58 -15.00 12.83 9.41
CA GLY A 58 -15.68 11.56 9.17
C GLY A 58 -14.70 10.39 9.11
N ALA A 59 -15.23 9.17 9.23
CA ALA A 59 -14.45 7.95 9.22
C ALA A 59 -13.84 7.65 7.85
N SER A 60 -12.51 7.49 7.78
CA SER A 60 -11.80 6.89 6.65
C SER A 60 -11.54 5.39 6.92
N GLY A 61 -11.67 4.56 5.88
CA GLY A 61 -11.44 3.11 6.00
C GLY A 61 -9.96 2.74 6.17
N ALA A 62 -9.69 1.50 6.56
CA ALA A 62 -8.37 0.89 6.75
C ALA A 62 -7.65 1.08 8.11
N ASN A 63 -8.30 1.71 9.10
CA ASN A 63 -7.63 2.02 10.38
C ASN A 63 -7.66 0.84 11.39
N GLY A 64 -8.25 -0.31 11.05
CA GLY A 64 -8.32 -1.49 11.93
C GLY A 64 -9.16 -1.31 13.21
N ALA A 65 -9.69 -0.11 13.47
CA ALA A 65 -10.58 0.22 14.58
C ALA A 65 -12.05 0.17 14.16
N LYS A 66 -12.98 0.11 15.14
CA LYS A 66 -14.44 0.08 14.90
C LYS A 66 -14.95 1.25 14.07
N SER A 67 -14.26 2.40 14.12
CA SER A 67 -14.53 3.59 13.32
C SER A 67 -13.93 3.54 11.91
N GLY A 68 -12.86 2.76 11.66
CA GLY A 68 -12.19 2.68 10.36
C GLY A 68 -12.66 1.49 9.54
N GLY A 69 -13.86 1.58 8.97
CA GLY A 69 -14.44 0.53 8.14
C GLY A 69 -13.62 0.23 6.90
N GLY A 70 -12.78 -0.81 6.95
CA GLY A 70 -12.08 -1.37 5.80
C GLY A 70 -12.29 -2.89 5.75
N CYS A 71 -12.34 -3.44 4.54
CA CYS A 71 -12.15 -4.88 4.35
C CYS A 71 -10.68 -5.16 4.70
N GLY A 72 -10.41 -5.61 5.92
CA GLY A 72 -9.06 -5.90 6.38
C GLY A 72 -8.44 -7.03 5.55
N CYS A 73 -7.86 -6.69 4.41
CA CYS A 73 -7.05 -7.59 3.61
C CYS A 73 -5.63 -7.55 4.18
N ASN A 74 -5.17 -8.71 4.66
CA ASN A 74 -3.75 -9.02 4.80
C ASN A 74 -3.32 -9.78 3.55
#